data_AF-A0A497IBF2-F1
#
_entry.id   AF-A0A497IBF2-F1
#
_cell.length_a   1.000
_cell.length_b   1.000
_cell.length_c   1.000
_cell.angle_alpha   90.00
_cell.angle_beta   90.00
_cell.angle_gamma   90.00
#
_symmetry.space_group_name_H-M   'P 1'
#
loop_
_entity.id
_entity.type
_entity.pdbx_description
1 polymer ?
#
loop_
_entity_poly.entity_id
_entity_poly.type
_entity_poly.pdbx_seq_one_letter_code
_entity_poly.pdbx_strand_id
1 'polypeptide(L)'
;MSEQKEKELEEVIAWCEQQKHERGRVPIIERNFFQNKYTWARGKYLIEIDMPLEKADRNAFVYDSVLKCLWEWRNGNWAKVTKD
;
A
#
# COMPACT_ATOMS: atom_id res chain seq x y z
N MET A 1 -2.92 -10.12 -17.92
CA MET A 1 -1.97 -9.52 -16.95
C MET A 1 -2.65 -8.52 -16.03
N SER A 2 -3.52 -7.64 -16.55
CA SER A 2 -4.21 -6.59 -15.76
C SER A 2 -5.19 -7.12 -14.69
N GLU A 3 -6.01 -8.13 -14.98
CA GLU A 3 -7.02 -8.64 -14.04
C GLU A 3 -6.43 -9.29 -12.77
N GLN A 4 -5.26 -9.93 -12.91
CA GLN A 4 -4.60 -10.59 -11.78
C GLN A 4 -4.06 -9.53 -10.80
N LYS A 5 -3.40 -8.50 -11.31
CA LYS A 5 -2.87 -7.40 -10.50
C LYS A 5 -3.97 -6.60 -9.80
N GLU A 6 -5.13 -6.45 -10.45
CA GLU A 6 -6.31 -5.81 -9.84
C GLU A 6 -6.80 -6.59 -8.62
N LYS A 7 -6.94 -7.93 -8.72
CA LYS A 7 -7.30 -8.78 -7.58
C LYS A 7 -6.26 -8.74 -6.46
N GLU A 8 -4.98 -8.72 -6.81
CA GLU A 8 -3.88 -8.62 -5.83
C GLU A 8 -3.93 -7.27 -5.10
N LEU A 9 -4.20 -6.19 -5.82
CA LEU A 9 -4.35 -4.86 -5.23
C LEU A 9 -5.57 -4.77 -4.31
N GLU A 10 -6.70 -5.34 -4.73
CA GLU A 10 -7.91 -5.47 -3.89
C GLU A 10 -7.62 -6.23 -2.59
N GLU A 11 -6.83 -7.31 -2.66
CA GLU A 11 -6.41 -8.06 -1.47
C GLU A 11 -5.59 -7.20 -0.51
N VAL A 12 -4.63 -6.42 -1.03
CA VAL A 12 -3.81 -5.50 -0.21
C VAL A 12 -4.68 -4.42 0.43
N ILE A 13 -5.59 -3.80 -0.34
CA ILE A 13 -6.49 -2.75 0.15
C ILE A 13 -7.42 -3.31 1.23
N ALA A 14 -8.03 -4.47 1.00
CA ALA A 14 -8.92 -5.11 1.98
C ALA A 14 -8.19 -5.40 3.29
N TRP A 15 -6.95 -5.89 3.20
CA TRP A 15 -6.12 -6.09 4.38
C TRP A 15 -5.82 -4.77 5.12
N CYS A 16 -5.51 -3.69 4.40
CA CYS A 16 -5.27 -2.38 5.02
C CYS A 16 -6.51 -1.84 5.75
N GLU A 17 -7.69 -1.96 5.13
CA GLU A 17 -8.97 -1.59 5.76
C GLU A 17 -9.24 -2.39 7.03
N GLN A 18 -8.98 -3.70 7.00
CA GLN A 18 -9.09 -4.56 8.18
C GLN A 18 -8.14 -4.09 9.30
N GLN A 19 -6.87 -3.83 8.99
CA GLN A 19 -5.90 -3.35 9.99
C GLN A 19 -6.30 -2.01 10.59
N LYS A 20 -6.84 -1.10 9.78
CA LYS A 20 -7.36 0.18 10.25
C LYS A 20 -8.55 -0.02 11.21
N HIS A 21 -9.49 -0.89 10.85
CA HIS A 21 -10.64 -1.20 11.68
C HIS A 21 -10.26 -1.83 13.02
N GLU A 22 -9.36 -2.82 13.00
CA GLU A 22 -8.89 -3.54 14.20
C GLU A 22 -8.16 -2.63 15.19
N ARG A 23 -7.37 -1.67 14.69
CA ARG A 23 -6.55 -0.81 15.56
C ARG A 23 -7.25 0.45 16.02
N GLY A 24 -8.24 0.95 15.26
CA GLY A 24 -9.00 2.15 15.60
C GLY A 24 -8.17 3.45 15.68
N ARG A 25 -6.92 3.44 15.17
CA ARG A 25 -6.00 4.59 15.19
C ARG A 25 -5.12 4.62 13.96
N VAL A 26 -4.66 5.80 13.59
CA VAL A 26 -3.76 6.05 12.45
C VAL A 26 -2.70 7.10 12.85
N PRO A 27 -1.51 7.12 12.21
CA PRO A 27 -1.06 6.20 11.16
C PRO A 27 -0.70 4.81 11.71
N ILE A 28 -0.75 3.79 10.84
CA ILE A 28 -0.31 2.43 11.15
C ILE A 28 0.85 2.09 10.23
N ILE A 29 1.92 1.51 10.79
CA ILE A 29 3.07 1.03 10.02
C ILE A 29 3.16 -0.48 10.23
N GLU A 30 3.15 -1.24 9.15
CA GLU A 30 3.24 -2.69 9.16
C GLU A 30 4.30 -3.20 8.20
N ARG A 31 4.81 -4.40 8.49
CA ARG A 31 5.68 -5.10 7.54
C ARG A 31 4.87 -5.54 6.33
N ASN A 32 5.38 -5.25 5.13
CA ASN A 32 4.74 -5.69 3.90
C ASN A 32 5.01 -7.18 3.66
N PHE A 33 4.14 -8.08 4.12
CA PHE A 33 4.29 -9.51 3.81
C PHE A 33 3.93 -9.84 2.35
N PHE A 34 3.25 -8.94 1.64
CA PHE A 34 2.93 -9.11 0.22
C PHE A 34 4.16 -8.99 -0.69
N GLN A 35 5.28 -8.44 -0.20
CA GLN A 35 6.54 -8.36 -0.96
C GLN A 35 7.05 -9.73 -1.42
N ASN A 36 6.71 -10.80 -0.69
CA ASN A 36 7.08 -12.18 -1.02
C ASN A 36 6.02 -12.86 -1.92
N LYS A 37 4.81 -12.31 -1.96
CA LYS A 37 3.66 -12.88 -2.66
C LYS A 37 3.50 -12.30 -4.07
N TYR A 38 3.66 -10.98 -4.23
CA TYR A 38 3.46 -10.29 -5.50
C TYR A 38 4.75 -9.70 -6.04
N THR A 39 4.97 -9.88 -7.34
CA THR A 39 6.17 -9.37 -8.01
C THR A 39 6.26 -7.85 -7.99
N TRP A 40 5.13 -7.16 -8.13
CA TRP A 40 5.05 -5.70 -8.10
C TRP A 40 5.23 -5.10 -6.70
N ALA A 41 5.06 -5.91 -5.65
CA ALA A 41 5.26 -5.49 -4.26
C ALA A 41 6.72 -5.66 -3.79
N ARG A 42 7.59 -6.24 -4.62
CA ARG A 42 9.00 -6.47 -4.28
C ARG A 42 9.74 -5.15 -4.05
N GLY A 43 10.57 -5.12 -3.02
CA GLY A 43 11.35 -3.93 -2.65
C GLY A 43 10.55 -2.89 -1.86
N LYS A 44 9.24 -3.10 -1.64
CA LYS A 44 8.46 -2.33 -0.69
C LYS A 44 8.38 -3.10 0.63
N TYR A 45 9.11 -2.67 1.64
CA TYR A 45 9.29 -3.44 2.89
C TYR A 45 8.20 -3.16 3.92
N LEU A 46 7.52 -2.03 3.80
CA LEU A 46 6.48 -1.57 4.71
C LEU A 46 5.19 -1.26 3.96
N ILE A 47 4.07 -1.33 4.70
CA ILE A 47 2.80 -0.73 4.34
C ILE A 47 2.46 0.27 5.44
N GLU A 48 2.25 1.52 5.05
CA GLU A 48 1.90 2.62 5.93
C GLU A 48 0.47 3.07 5.64
N ILE A 49 -0.43 2.91 6.61
CA ILE A 49 -1.86 3.24 6.46
C ILE A 49 -2.11 4.63 7.01
N ASP A 50 -2.70 5.49 6.16
CA ASP A 50 -3.01 6.90 6.42
C ASP A 50 -1.80 7.71 6.92
N MET A 51 -0.58 7.33 6.52
CA MET A 51 0.61 8.15 6.73
C MET A 51 0.60 9.33 5.73
N PRO A 52 0.87 10.57 6.17
CA PRO A 52 1.12 11.67 5.26
C PRO A 52 2.28 11.35 4.31
N LEU A 53 2.08 11.56 3.01
CA LEU A 53 3.05 11.23 1.96
C LEU A 53 4.41 11.95 2.15
N GLU A 54 4.43 13.09 2.83
CA GLU A 54 5.65 13.85 3.14
C GLU A 54 6.49 13.18 4.24
N LYS A 55 5.89 12.30 5.04
CA LYS A 55 6.53 11.60 6.16
C LYS A 55 6.78 10.11 5.89
N ALA A 56 6.10 9.55 4.89
CA ALA A 56 6.18 8.14 4.58
C ALA A 56 7.54 7.71 4.04
N ASP A 57 7.93 6.46 4.32
CA ASP A 57 9.16 5.90 3.75
C ASP A 57 8.97 5.68 2.23
N ARG A 58 9.96 6.11 1.43
CA ARG A 58 9.96 5.95 -0.03
C ARG A 58 10.00 4.47 -0.46
N ASN A 59 10.46 3.58 0.43
CA ASN A 59 10.47 2.13 0.25
C ASN A 59 9.24 1.47 0.90
N ALA A 60 8.20 2.23 1.26
CA ALA A 60 6.91 1.70 1.68
C ALA A 60 5.86 1.83 0.56
N PHE A 61 4.79 1.06 0.70
CA PHE A 61 3.50 1.44 0.16
C PHE A 61 2.77 2.31 1.17
N VAL A 62 2.02 3.30 0.69
CA VAL A 62 1.15 4.12 1.53
C VAL A 62 -0.29 3.87 1.14
N TYR A 63 -1.09 3.35 2.06
CA TYR A 63 -2.52 3.20 1.85
C TYR A 63 -3.26 4.46 2.31
N ASP A 64 -4.03 5.05 1.41
CA ASP A 64 -4.94 6.16 1.70
C ASP A 64 -6.37 5.62 1.75
N SER A 65 -6.95 5.62 2.95
CA SER A 65 -8.30 5.11 3.18
C SER A 65 -9.42 6.05 2.70
N VAL A 66 -9.13 7.34 2.50
CA VAL A 66 -10.11 8.32 1.98
C VAL A 66 -10.29 8.07 0.48
N LEU A 67 -9.18 7.93 -0.24
CA LEU A 67 -9.18 7.66 -1.67
C LEU A 67 -9.26 6.17 -2.02
N LYS A 68 -9.19 5.31 -1.00
CA LYS A 68 -9.14 3.84 -1.10
C LYS A 68 -8.13 3.39 -2.13
N CYS A 69 -6.90 3.90 -2.01
CA CYS A 69 -5.85 3.58 -2.95
C CYS A 69 -4.49 3.43 -2.30
N LEU A 70 -3.63 2.68 -2.98
CA LEU A 70 -2.25 2.48 -2.60
C LEU A 70 -1.37 3.44 -3.40
N TRP A 71 -0.43 4.07 -2.73
CA TRP A 71 0.59 4.95 -3.29
C TRP A 71 1.95 4.28 -3.18
N GLU A 72 2.79 4.50 -4.19
CA GLU A 72 4.19 4.11 -4.18
C GLU A 72 5.07 5.30 -4.60
N TRP A 73 6.24 5.39 -3.99
CA TRP A 73 7.26 6.30 -4.50
C TRP A 73 7.94 5.67 -5.72
N ARG A 74 7.86 6.37 -6.86
CA ARG A 74 8.54 6.01 -8.11
C ARG A 74 8.98 7.25 -8.86
N ASN A 75 10.18 7.23 -9.45
CA ASN A 75 10.73 8.32 -10.27
C ASN A 75 10.67 9.70 -9.58
N GLY A 76 10.94 9.76 -8.28
CA GLY A 76 11.00 11.01 -7.53
C GLY A 76 9.64 11.61 -7.14
N ASN A 77 8.53 10.90 -7.33
CA ASN A 77 7.20 11.34 -6.91
C ASN A 77 6.37 10.18 -6.34
N TRP A 78 5.32 10.52 -5.60
CA TRP A 78 4.27 9.57 -5.22
C TRP A 78 3.34 9.35 -6.40
N ALA A 79 3.07 8.08 -6.71
CA ALA A 79 2.15 7.69 -7.76
C ALA A 79 1.20 6.61 -7.24
N LYS A 80 -0.03 6.64 -7.73
CA LYS A 80 -1.03 5.61 -7.42
C LYS A 80 -0.60 4.29 -8.05
N VAL A 81 -0.66 3.21 -7.28
CA VAL A 81 -0.48 1.85 -7.80
C VAL A 81 -1.72 1.52 -8.62
N THR A 82 -1.52 1.35 -9.92
CA THR A 82 -2.58 1.06 -10.91
C THR A 82 -2.38 -0.31 -11.52
N LYS A 83 -3.42 -0.76 -12.23
CA LYS A 83 -3.48 -2.07 -12.89
C LYS A 83 -2.67 -2.22 -14.18
N ASP A 84 -1.78 -1.28 -14.48
CA ASP A 84 -0.92 -1.29 -15.68
C ASP A 84 -0.35 -2.68 -15.98
#